data_AF-A0A1I4R527-F1
#
_entry.id   AF-A0A1I4R527-F1
#
_cell.length_a   1.000
_cell.length_b   1.000
_cell.length_c   1.000
_cell.angle_alpha   90.00
_cell.angle_beta   90.00
_cell.angle_gamma   90.00
#
_symmetry.space_group_name_H-M   'P 1'
#
loop_
_entity.id
_entity.type
_entity.pdbx_description
1 polymer ?
#
loop_
_entity_poly.entity_id
_entity_poly.type
_entity_poly.pdbx_seq_one_letter_code
_entity_poly.pdbx_strand_id
1 'polypeptide(L)'
;MKRYVLALTMILSTAALADSPYLVDRQTGKYLGNLSSNKLDPNSVSNPIGRYGSSISPDSINNPIGRYGSKISPDSVNNPLATNPPQIRHGGNRYDYGSRYEYNSDY
;
A
#
# COMPACT_ATOMS: atom_id res chain seq x y z
N MET A 1 16.62 54.58 25.72
CA MET A 1 15.60 53.56 26.05
C MET A 1 15.88 52.32 25.22
N LYS A 2 16.22 51.17 25.83
CA LYS A 2 16.55 49.92 25.12
C LYS A 2 15.25 49.19 24.75
N ARG A 3 15.00 48.99 23.46
CA ARG A 3 13.82 48.28 22.93
C ARG A 3 14.17 46.80 22.80
N TYR A 4 13.59 45.95 23.64
CA TYR A 4 13.73 44.50 23.53
C TYR A 4 12.88 44.00 22.37
N VAL A 5 13.52 43.60 21.27
CA VAL A 5 12.86 42.91 20.16
C VAL A 5 12.95 41.41 20.45
N LEU A 6 11.86 40.82 20.91
CA LEU A 6 11.74 39.36 21.03
C LEU A 6 11.41 38.81 19.64
N ALA A 7 12.40 38.29 18.92
CA ALA A 7 12.18 37.58 17.67
C ALA A 7 11.81 36.12 17.99
N LEU A 8 10.52 35.81 17.94
CA LEU A 8 10.02 34.45 18.06
C LEU A 8 10.20 33.74 16.71
N THR A 9 11.24 32.92 16.58
CA THR A 9 11.46 32.14 15.36
C THR A 9 10.64 30.85 15.44
N MET A 10 9.51 30.81 14.73
CA MET A 10 8.77 29.58 14.50
C MET A 10 9.54 28.75 13.46
N ILE A 11 10.19 27.68 13.90
CA ILE A 11 10.79 26.70 12.99
C ILE A 11 9.65 25.91 12.36
N LEU A 12 9.28 26.26 11.13
CA LEU A 12 8.31 25.50 10.35
C LEU A 12 8.99 24.21 9.87
N SER A 13 8.76 23.13 10.60
CA SER A 13 9.25 21.81 10.21
C SER A 13 8.45 21.32 9.00
N THR A 14 9.10 21.21 7.84
CA THR A 14 8.48 20.59 6.67
C THR A 14 8.32 19.09 6.92
N ALA A 15 7.08 18.61 7.01
CA ALA A 15 6.82 17.17 6.98
C ALA A 15 7.13 16.66 5.57
N ALA A 16 8.16 15.84 5.42
CA ALA A 16 8.42 15.15 4.17
C ALA A 16 7.31 14.11 3.94
N LEU A 17 6.48 14.30 2.91
CA LEU A 17 5.48 13.31 2.49
C LEU A 17 6.20 12.23 1.67
N ALA A 18 6.65 11.17 2.34
CA ALA A 18 7.14 9.98 1.65
C ALA A 18 5.94 9.14 1.17
N ASP A 19 6.02 8.62 -0.06
CA ASP A 19 5.05 7.64 -0.55
C ASP A 19 5.16 6.35 0.27
N SER A 20 4.01 5.78 0.62
CA SER A 20 3.96 4.50 1.32
C SER A 20 4.52 3.40 0.42
N PRO A 21 5.28 2.45 0.97
CA PRO A 21 5.60 1.22 0.27
C PRO A 21 4.31 0.52 -0.18
N TYR A 22 4.40 -0.34 -1.20
CA TYR A 22 3.24 -1.09 -1.71
C TYR A 22 3.61 -2.52 -2.04
N LEU A 23 2.60 -3.38 -2.14
CA LEU A 23 2.73 -4.78 -2.46
C LEU A 23 2.48 -5.03 -3.94
N VAL A 24 3.27 -5.94 -4.52
CA VAL A 24 3.02 -6.48 -5.85
C VAL A 24 3.17 -8.00 -5.87
N ASP A 25 2.44 -8.66 -6.75
CA ASP A 25 2.76 -10.02 -7.17
C ASP A 25 4.10 -9.99 -7.91
N ARG A 26 5.06 -10.80 -7.46
CA ARG A 26 6.43 -10.83 -8.01
C ARG A 26 6.47 -11.37 -9.45
N GLN A 27 5.59 -12.31 -9.80
CA GLN A 27 5.56 -12.91 -11.13
C GLN A 27 4.78 -12.06 -12.11
N THR A 28 3.61 -11.57 -11.71
CA THR A 28 2.71 -10.85 -12.63
C THR A 28 2.90 -9.34 -12.60
N GLY A 29 3.54 -8.79 -11.56
CA GLY A 29 3.65 -7.36 -11.32
C GLY A 29 2.34 -6.72 -10.85
N LYS A 30 1.28 -7.51 -10.60
CA LYS A 30 -0.03 -7.01 -10.16
C LYS A 30 0.11 -6.23 -8.87
N TYR A 31 -0.49 -5.04 -8.83
CA TYR A 31 -0.57 -4.20 -7.64
C TYR A 31 -1.54 -4.79 -6.60
N LEU A 32 -1.12 -4.83 -5.34
CA LEU A 32 -1.85 -5.46 -4.22
C LEU A 32 -2.09 -4.50 -3.04
N GLY A 33 -1.94 -3.20 -3.26
CA GLY A 33 -2.23 -2.17 -2.26
C GLY A 33 -1.00 -1.57 -1.59
N ASN A 34 -1.22 -0.41 -0.98
CA ASN A 34 -0.27 0.37 -0.21
C ASN A 34 -0.19 -0.18 1.22
N LEU A 35 1.04 -0.36 1.72
CA LEU A 35 1.35 -0.58 3.13
C LEU A 35 1.17 0.75 3.90
N SER A 36 -0.09 1.13 4.06
CA SER A 36 -0.54 2.37 4.71
C SER A 36 -1.40 2.03 5.92
N SER A 37 -1.31 2.84 6.97
CA SER A 37 -2.18 2.76 8.15
C SER A 37 -3.50 3.52 7.96
N ASN A 38 -3.63 4.30 6.88
CA ASN A 38 -4.85 5.03 6.58
C ASN A 38 -5.97 4.06 6.17
N LYS A 39 -6.99 3.91 7.03
CA LYS A 39 -8.12 3.00 6.79
C LYS A 39 -9.15 3.55 5.80
N LEU A 40 -9.05 4.82 5.42
CA LEU A 40 -9.98 5.48 4.50
C LEU A 40 -9.43 5.54 3.06
N ASP A 41 -8.13 5.30 2.87
CA ASP A 41 -7.52 5.26 1.55
C ASP A 41 -8.00 4.01 0.77
N PRO A 42 -8.60 4.15 -0.43
CA PRO A 42 -9.05 3.01 -1.24
C PRO A 42 -7.93 2.02 -1.60
N ASN A 43 -6.69 2.50 -1.67
CA ASN A 43 -5.52 1.70 -2.02
C ASN A 43 -4.83 1.06 -0.80
N SER A 44 -5.27 1.37 0.41
CA SER A 44 -4.63 0.89 1.64
C SER A 44 -5.00 -0.56 1.97
N VAL A 45 -3.99 -1.37 2.31
CA VAL A 45 -4.22 -2.71 2.87
C VAL A 45 -4.83 -2.67 4.28
N SER A 46 -4.86 -1.50 4.93
CA SER A 46 -5.54 -1.31 6.22
C SER A 46 -7.01 -0.91 6.09
N ASN A 47 -7.51 -0.66 4.87
CA ASN A 47 -8.91 -0.31 4.65
C ASN A 47 -9.81 -1.57 4.71
N PRO A 48 -10.60 -1.77 5.78
CA PRO A 48 -11.30 -3.04 6.03
C PRO A 48 -12.44 -3.32 5.06
N ILE A 49 -12.90 -2.32 4.31
CA ILE A 49 -13.93 -2.45 3.29
C ILE A 49 -13.38 -2.19 1.87
N GLY A 50 -12.08 -1.89 1.75
CA GLY A 50 -11.41 -1.60 0.50
C GLY A 50 -10.98 -2.86 -0.27
N ARG A 51 -10.66 -2.68 -1.56
CA ARG A 51 -10.22 -3.77 -2.45
C ARG A 51 -8.98 -4.51 -1.93
N TYR A 52 -8.02 -3.79 -1.34
CA TYR A 52 -6.74 -4.39 -0.93
C TYR A 52 -6.69 -4.76 0.56
N GLY A 53 -7.61 -4.25 1.38
CA GLY A 53 -7.61 -4.48 2.83
C GLY A 53 -8.79 -5.29 3.38
N SER A 54 -9.86 -5.51 2.59
CA SER A 54 -11.03 -6.26 3.08
C SER A 54 -10.83 -7.77 3.13
N SER A 55 -11.48 -8.43 4.08
CA SER A 55 -11.42 -9.89 4.25
C SER A 55 -12.13 -10.70 3.15
N ILE A 56 -12.82 -10.03 2.23
CA ILE A 56 -13.64 -10.68 1.19
C ILE A 56 -13.10 -10.46 -0.22
N SER A 57 -12.28 -9.43 -0.44
CA SER A 57 -11.74 -9.15 -1.76
C SER A 57 -10.75 -10.24 -2.19
N PRO A 58 -10.78 -10.71 -3.45
CA PRO A 58 -9.79 -11.66 -3.97
C PRO A 58 -8.38 -11.07 -4.05
N ASP A 59 -8.28 -9.73 -4.12
CA ASP A 59 -7.00 -9.01 -4.23
C ASP A 59 -6.41 -8.62 -2.87
N SER A 60 -7.11 -8.89 -1.77
CA SER A 60 -6.64 -8.50 -0.44
C SER A 60 -5.72 -9.54 0.18
N ILE A 61 -4.64 -9.06 0.80
CA ILE A 61 -3.79 -9.85 1.68
C ILE A 61 -4.47 -10.23 3.01
N ASN A 62 -5.61 -9.61 3.33
CA ASN A 62 -6.39 -9.88 4.55
C ASN A 62 -7.53 -10.87 4.31
N ASN A 63 -7.71 -11.36 3.09
CA ASN A 63 -8.72 -12.38 2.80
C ASN A 63 -8.19 -13.78 3.21
N PRO A 64 -8.73 -14.41 4.27
CA PRO A 64 -8.18 -15.63 4.85
C PRO A 64 -8.32 -16.87 3.96
N ILE A 65 -9.17 -16.81 2.93
CA ILE A 65 -9.34 -17.85 1.92
C ILE A 65 -8.88 -17.39 0.53
N GLY A 66 -8.39 -16.15 0.42
CA GLY A 66 -7.96 -15.54 -0.84
C GLY A 66 -6.56 -15.97 -1.27
N ARG A 67 -6.26 -15.71 -2.54
CA ARG A 67 -4.95 -16.00 -3.15
C ARG A 67 -3.79 -15.33 -2.42
N TYR A 68 -3.97 -14.07 -2.00
CA TYR A 68 -2.90 -13.30 -1.36
C TYR A 68 -2.92 -13.31 0.17
N GLY A 69 -4.01 -13.77 0.80
CA GLY A 69 -4.18 -13.74 2.26
C GLY A 69 -4.35 -15.10 2.97
N SER A 70 -4.54 -16.19 2.24
CA SER A 70 -4.74 -17.51 2.85
C SER A 70 -3.46 -18.19 3.33
N LYS A 71 -3.58 -19.07 4.33
CA LYS A 71 -2.44 -19.82 4.88
C LYS A 71 -1.88 -20.91 3.95
N ILE A 72 -2.57 -21.19 2.84
CA ILE A 72 -2.28 -22.34 1.96
C ILE A 72 -1.85 -21.92 0.55
N SER A 73 -2.17 -20.70 0.12
CA SER A 73 -1.85 -20.25 -1.23
C SER A 73 -0.34 -20.05 -1.38
N PRO A 74 0.28 -20.50 -2.48
CA PRO A 74 1.69 -20.22 -2.76
C PRO A 74 1.98 -18.73 -2.97
N ASP A 75 0.95 -17.93 -3.23
CA ASP A 75 1.03 -16.48 -3.49
C ASP A 75 0.68 -15.61 -2.27
N SER A 76 0.56 -16.18 -1.07
CA SER A 76 0.10 -15.43 0.09
C SER A 76 1.23 -14.92 0.99
N VAL A 77 1.03 -13.73 1.56
CA VAL A 77 1.86 -13.22 2.66
C VAL A 77 1.73 -14.04 3.95
N ASN A 78 0.62 -14.77 4.13
CA ASN A 78 0.30 -15.49 5.36
C ASN A 78 0.64 -17.00 5.27
N ASN A 79 1.17 -17.46 4.15
CA ASN A 79 1.65 -18.83 4.00
C ASN A 79 3.18 -18.89 4.24
N PRO A 80 3.67 -19.51 5.32
CA PRO A 80 5.11 -19.60 5.60
C PRO A 80 5.87 -20.46 4.57
N LEU A 81 5.15 -21.26 3.77
CA LEU A 81 5.70 -22.08 2.68
C LEU A 81 5.41 -21.48 1.30
N ALA A 82 5.03 -20.20 1.22
CA ALA A 82 4.77 -19.52 -0.03
C ALA A 82 5.98 -19.60 -0.97
N THR A 83 5.75 -20.03 -2.21
CA THR A 83 6.77 -20.08 -3.26
C THR A 83 6.80 -18.79 -4.10
N ASN A 84 5.76 -17.96 -4.00
CA ASN A 84 5.64 -16.66 -4.66
C ASN A 84 4.98 -15.62 -3.73
N PRO A 85 5.53 -15.35 -2.53
CA PRO A 85 4.95 -14.34 -1.65
C PRO A 85 4.98 -12.94 -2.32
N PRO A 86 4.00 -12.07 -2.05
CA PRO A 86 4.00 -10.70 -2.53
C PRO A 86 5.28 -9.95 -2.15
N GLN A 87 5.77 -9.14 -3.08
CA GLN A 87 6.98 -8.33 -2.91
C GLN A 87 6.63 -6.92 -2.46
N ILE A 88 7.37 -6.39 -1.48
CA ILE A 88 7.31 -4.99 -1.07
C ILE A 88 8.16 -4.15 -2.05
N ARG A 89 7.59 -3.05 -2.54
CA ARG A 89 8.28 -2.06 -3.37
C ARG A 89 8.16 -0.66 -2.76
N HIS A 90 9.18 0.15 -3.02
CA HIS A 90 9.27 1.55 -2.59
C HIS A 90 9.42 2.43 -3.83
N GLY A 91 8.77 3.58 -3.84
CA GLY A 91 8.98 4.60 -4.89
C GLY A 91 8.27 4.28 -6.20
N GLY A 92 7.18 5.00 -6.43
CA GLY A 92 6.51 5.11 -7.72
C GLY A 92 5.53 6.25 -7.60
N ASN A 93 5.56 7.21 -8.52
CA ASN A 93 4.56 8.26 -8.57
C ASN A 93 3.18 7.61 -8.44
N ARG A 94 2.31 8.15 -7.56
CA ARG A 94 0.94 7.66 -7.31
C ARG A 94 0.11 7.36 -8.58
N TYR A 95 0.56 7.83 -9.74
CA TYR A 95 -0.07 7.74 -11.05
C TYR A 95 0.53 6.68 -12.00
N ASP A 96 1.66 6.04 -11.70
CA ASP A 96 2.33 5.16 -12.66
C ASP A 96 1.77 3.71 -12.65
N TYR A 97 1.30 3.21 -11.51
CA TYR A 97 0.86 1.80 -11.39
C TYR A 97 -0.65 1.57 -11.49
N GLY A 98 -1.49 2.54 -11.13
CA GLY A 98 -2.94 2.45 -11.36
C GLY A 98 -3.34 2.49 -12.84
N SER A 99 -2.47 3.07 -13.67
CA SER A 99 -2.76 3.34 -15.09
C SER A 99 -2.34 2.21 -16.02
N ARG A 100 -1.45 1.30 -15.59
CA ARG A 100 -0.79 0.35 -16.50
C ARG A 100 -1.48 -1.01 -16.62
N TYR A 101 -2.46 -1.32 -15.76
CA TYR A 101 -3.11 -2.62 -15.74
C TYR A 101 -4.65 -2.59 -15.68
N GLU A 102 -5.26 -1.41 -15.80
CA GLU A 102 -6.71 -1.28 -16.04
C GLU A 102 -7.04 -1.20 -17.54
N TYR A 103 -6.12 -1.67 -18.39
CA TYR A 103 -6.35 -1.96 -19.81
C TYR A 103 -5.91 -3.40 -20.11
N ASN A 104 -6.61 -4.35 -19.51
CA ASN A 104 -6.78 -5.70 -20.04
C ASN A 104 -8.16 -6.19 -19.57
N SER A 105 -9.18 -5.41 -19.92
CA SER A 105 -10.40 -6.02 -20.44
C SER A 105 -10.03 -6.55 -21.82
N ASP A 106 -9.76 -7.84 -21.93
CA ASP A 106 -10.11 -8.65 -23.10
C ASP A 106 -9.73 -10.11 -22.81
N TYR A 107 -10.77 -10.95 -22.87
CA TYR A 107 -10.87 -12.40 -22.63
C TYR A 107 -11.13 -12.88 -21.19
#